data_AF-A0A537K8H1-F1
#
_entry.id   AF-A0A537K8H1-F1
#
_cell.length_a   1.000
_cell.length_b   1.000
_cell.length_c   1.000
_cell.angle_alpha   90.00
_cell.angle_beta   90.00
_cell.angle_gamma   90.00
#
_symmetry.space_group_name_H-M   'P 1'
#
loop_
_entity.id
_entity.type
_entity.pdbx_description
1 polymer ?
#
loop_
_entity_poly.entity_id
_entity_poly.type
_entity_poly.pdbx_seq_one_letter_code
_entity_poly.pdbx_strand_id
1 'polypeptide(L)'
;MKKLCIAILVFFTNLSCSFGKDIPAKISGSLPFLKNGDSVELILFKYGYFEYNENFQTIYHSRVVNHSFQFTIPISNYPLYFNLTFKGSSKSSLYSYLIENGDDINIINNQDSIIYRGKGSGKWNVISRLTKLEKLCLAGLPGQSNISTIQKRFEIIDSCVITQLSLLNSNRGSLSDKAFILLRSDILSKSLLKTYFLQTKDSDLKIYVDVLSKYKNHLILDSTLNSFVNENHNDLKYSWGLTPALLSRYYYDSCIALYKPFSTRACYNYLVKNYHGALREKLVTYLLLDYKIIYSYRWVEDVSSCIDDAINYVKNKDFKNYLHNKGRNKVI
;
A
#
# COMPACT_ATOMS: atom_id res chain seq x y z
N MET A 1 40.96 5.82 41.86
CA MET A 1 40.57 6.37 40.54
C MET A 1 40.49 5.32 39.43
N LYS A 2 41.54 4.52 39.14
CA LYS A 2 41.49 3.49 38.06
C LYS A 2 40.31 2.50 38.14
N LYS A 3 39.95 2.02 39.34
CA LYS A 3 38.83 1.08 39.54
C LYS A 3 37.45 1.69 39.24
N LEU A 4 37.28 3.00 39.48
CA LEU A 4 36.04 3.73 39.19
C LEU A 4 35.86 3.96 37.69
N CYS A 5 36.94 4.27 36.97
CA CYS A 5 36.92 4.43 35.51
C CYS A 5 36.59 3.10 34.80
N ILE A 6 37.09 1.97 35.29
CA ILE A 6 36.78 0.63 34.74
C ILE A 6 35.30 0.28 34.96
N ALA A 7 34.75 0.59 36.14
CA ALA A 7 33.33 0.36 36.42
C ALA A 7 32.41 1.20 35.53
N ILE A 8 32.76 2.47 35.28
CA ILE A 8 32.02 3.34 34.36
C ILE A 8 32.10 2.82 32.92
N LEU A 9 33.28 2.38 32.46
CA LEU A 9 33.47 1.83 31.11
C LEU A 9 32.62 0.56 30.90
N VAL A 10 32.62 -0.36 31.87
CA VAL A 10 31.82 -1.60 31.84
C VAL A 10 30.32 -1.30 31.88
N PHE A 11 29.89 -0.25 32.57
CA PHE A 11 28.51 0.19 32.59
C PHE A 11 28.08 0.72 31.22
N PHE A 12 28.90 1.55 30.56
CA PHE A 12 28.62 2.06 29.21
C PHE A 12 28.68 0.99 28.13
N THR A 13 29.58 0.01 28.21
CA THR A 13 29.63 -1.10 27.23
C THR A 13 28.45 -2.07 27.37
N ASN A 14 27.94 -2.29 28.59
CA ASN A 14 26.75 -3.12 28.81
C ASN A 14 25.45 -2.40 28.43
N LEU A 15 25.36 -1.08 28.63
CA LEU A 15 24.26 -0.26 28.09
C LEU A 15 24.25 -0.23 26.56
N SER A 16 25.42 -0.27 25.93
CA SER A 16 25.57 -0.29 24.47
C SER A 16 25.15 -1.62 23.82
N CYS A 17 25.15 -2.74 24.56
CA CYS A 17 24.70 -4.05 24.04
C CYS A 17 23.17 -4.22 24.02
N SER A 18 22.41 -3.23 24.51
CA SER A 18 20.93 -3.28 24.52
C SER A 18 20.30 -2.47 23.37
N PHE A 19 21.09 -1.75 22.59
CA PHE A 19 20.63 -1.03 21.40
C PHE A 19 20.68 -1.96 20.19
N GLY A 20 19.52 -2.41 19.71
CA GLY A 20 19.39 -3.05 18.39
C GLY A 20 18.72 -4.42 18.35
N LYS A 21 18.12 -4.92 19.44
CA LYS A 21 17.20 -6.06 19.29
C LYS A 21 15.89 -5.55 18.71
N ASP A 22 15.54 -6.00 17.51
CA ASP A 22 14.22 -5.78 16.92
C ASP A 22 13.15 -6.22 17.93
N ILE A 23 12.38 -5.27 18.46
CA ILE A 23 11.30 -5.57 19.39
C ILE A 23 10.13 -6.06 18.54
N PRO A 24 9.69 -7.33 18.70
CA PRO A 24 8.60 -7.84 17.90
C PRO A 24 7.32 -7.04 18.19
N ALA A 25 6.52 -6.85 17.16
CA ALA A 25 5.21 -6.28 17.32
C ALA A 25 4.24 -7.35 17.83
N LYS A 26 3.29 -6.95 18.67
CA LYS A 26 2.24 -7.82 19.20
C LYS A 26 0.88 -7.30 18.76
N ILE A 27 0.08 -8.22 18.24
CA ILE A 27 -1.34 -7.97 17.97
C ILE A 27 -2.11 -9.02 18.76
N SER A 28 -2.94 -8.58 19.67
CA SER A 28 -3.87 -9.44 20.39
C SER A 28 -5.29 -8.93 20.20
N GLY A 29 -6.27 -9.79 20.48
CA GLY A 29 -7.65 -9.33 20.54
C GLY A 29 -8.51 -10.28 21.34
N SER A 30 -9.53 -9.73 21.98
CA SER A 30 -10.60 -10.47 22.65
C SER A 30 -11.93 -10.04 22.04
N LEU A 31 -12.49 -10.90 21.19
CA LEU A 31 -13.63 -10.58 20.34
C LEU A 31 -14.74 -11.61 20.59
N PRO A 32 -15.87 -11.22 21.20
CA PRO A 32 -16.93 -12.15 21.62
C PRO A 32 -17.52 -13.02 20.51
N PHE A 33 -17.39 -12.59 19.24
CA PHE A 33 -17.90 -13.33 18.09
C PHE A 33 -16.98 -14.47 17.63
N LEU A 34 -15.75 -14.56 18.12
CA LEU A 34 -14.81 -15.62 17.79
C LEU A 34 -15.02 -16.82 18.72
N LYS A 35 -15.17 -18.03 18.19
CA LYS A 35 -15.36 -19.26 18.96
C LYS A 35 -14.06 -20.03 19.14
N ASN A 36 -13.99 -20.87 20.17
CA ASN A 36 -12.85 -21.77 20.35
C ASN A 36 -12.68 -22.66 19.11
N GLY A 37 -11.46 -22.70 18.58
CA GLY A 37 -11.13 -23.45 17.36
C GLY A 37 -11.24 -22.65 16.05
N ASP A 38 -11.86 -21.46 16.06
CA ASP A 38 -11.79 -20.54 14.93
C ASP A 38 -10.32 -20.18 14.62
N SER A 39 -10.06 -19.74 13.39
CA SER A 39 -8.72 -19.30 12.97
C SER A 39 -8.74 -17.82 12.61
N VAL A 40 -7.86 -17.06 13.24
CA VAL A 40 -7.50 -15.72 12.79
C VAL A 40 -6.26 -15.83 11.92
N GLU A 41 -6.29 -15.19 10.76
CA GLU A 41 -5.18 -15.16 9.81
C GLU A 41 -4.68 -13.72 9.68
N LEU A 42 -3.37 -13.55 9.79
CA LEU A 42 -2.69 -12.27 9.53
C LEU A 42 -1.80 -12.42 8.32
N ILE A 43 -2.06 -11.63 7.27
CA ILE A 43 -1.25 -11.57 6.06
C ILE A 43 -0.43 -10.28 6.11
N LEU A 44 0.87 -10.40 6.28
CA LEU A 44 1.83 -9.30 6.33
C LEU A 44 2.46 -9.07 4.95
N PHE A 45 2.46 -7.84 4.45
CA PHE A 45 2.96 -7.50 3.13
C PHE A 45 4.34 -6.83 3.21
N LYS A 46 5.36 -7.46 2.62
CA LYS A 46 6.75 -6.99 2.69
C LYS A 46 6.97 -5.64 1.99
N TYR A 47 6.22 -5.37 0.93
CA TYR A 47 6.43 -4.20 0.05
C TYR A 47 5.13 -3.46 -0.28
N GLY A 48 4.12 -3.53 0.59
CA GLY A 48 2.77 -3.00 0.29
C GLY A 48 2.03 -3.87 -0.74
N TYR A 49 1.12 -3.28 -1.51
CA TYR A 49 0.29 -4.03 -2.47
C TYR A 49 1.11 -4.55 -3.65
N PHE A 50 0.96 -5.85 -3.92
CA PHE A 50 1.53 -6.60 -5.04
C PHE A 50 0.55 -7.72 -5.46
N GLU A 51 -0.74 -7.38 -5.63
CA GLU A 51 -1.82 -8.34 -5.99
C GLU A 51 -1.80 -9.66 -5.20
N TYR A 52 -1.44 -9.62 -3.92
CA TYR A 52 -1.33 -10.81 -3.08
C TYR A 52 -0.33 -11.86 -3.59
N ASN A 53 0.74 -11.44 -4.28
CA ASN A 53 1.82 -12.33 -4.69
C ASN A 53 2.44 -13.01 -3.46
N GLU A 54 2.34 -14.33 -3.41
CA GLU A 54 2.76 -15.15 -2.27
C GLU A 54 4.23 -14.95 -1.89
N ASN A 55 5.09 -14.58 -2.84
CA ASN A 55 6.52 -14.33 -2.58
C ASN A 55 6.76 -13.06 -1.74
N PHE A 56 5.80 -12.12 -1.73
CA PHE A 56 5.93 -10.82 -1.07
C PHE A 56 5.04 -10.69 0.17
N GLN A 57 4.52 -11.81 0.68
CA GLN A 57 3.73 -11.84 1.90
C GLN A 57 4.23 -12.90 2.89
N THR A 58 3.90 -12.71 4.16
CA THR A 58 4.06 -13.71 5.21
C THR A 58 2.72 -13.91 5.89
N ILE A 59 2.27 -15.15 5.96
CA ILE A 59 0.99 -15.51 6.57
C ILE A 59 1.25 -16.09 7.96
N TYR A 60 0.53 -15.57 8.95
CA TYR A 60 0.50 -16.09 10.31
C TYR A 60 -0.90 -16.58 10.62
N HIS A 61 -0.97 -17.64 11.42
CA HIS A 61 -2.24 -18.18 11.91
C HIS A 61 -2.24 -18.20 13.43
N SER A 62 -3.35 -17.78 14.02
CA SER A 62 -3.64 -17.96 15.44
C SER A 62 -4.95 -18.70 15.58
N ARG A 63 -4.93 -19.81 16.31
CA ARG A 63 -6.17 -20.46 16.77
C ARG A 63 -6.78 -19.63 17.88
N VAL A 64 -8.10 -19.53 17.88
CA VAL A 64 -8.85 -18.82 18.91
C VAL A 64 -9.01 -19.70 20.14
N VAL A 65 -8.67 -19.13 21.31
CA VAL A 65 -8.89 -19.73 22.63
C VAL A 65 -9.54 -18.68 23.52
N ASN A 66 -10.67 -19.02 24.13
CA ASN A 66 -11.49 -18.15 24.98
C ASN A 66 -11.75 -16.78 24.32
N HIS A 67 -12.34 -16.82 23.12
CA HIS A 67 -12.65 -15.64 22.31
C HIS A 67 -11.44 -14.76 21.95
N SER A 68 -10.22 -15.26 22.14
CA SER A 68 -9.00 -14.46 22.07
C SER A 68 -7.98 -15.06 21.11
N PHE A 69 -7.17 -14.19 20.52
CA PHE A 69 -6.07 -14.55 19.61
C PHE A 69 -4.86 -13.66 19.87
N GLN A 70 -3.68 -14.12 19.45
CA GLN A 70 -2.45 -13.35 19.58
C GLN A 70 -1.46 -13.69 18.47
N PHE A 71 -0.81 -12.65 17.96
CA PHE A 71 0.32 -12.71 17.05
C PHE A 71 1.52 -12.03 17.69
N THR A 72 2.70 -12.61 17.51
CA THR A 72 3.99 -11.97 17.76
C THR A 72 4.73 -11.97 16.43
N ILE A 73 5.02 -10.78 15.91
CA ILE A 73 5.45 -10.60 14.54
C ILE A 73 6.83 -9.94 14.55
N PRO A 74 7.86 -10.56 13.95
CA PRO A 74 9.13 -9.89 13.75
C PRO A 74 8.93 -8.76 12.73
N ILE A 75 9.05 -7.52 13.17
CA ILE A 75 8.92 -6.34 12.31
C ILE A 75 10.28 -5.66 12.20
N SER A 76 10.72 -5.47 10.96
CA SER A 76 11.92 -4.71 10.63
C SER A 76 11.76 -3.22 10.98
N ASN A 77 12.76 -2.40 10.64
CA ASN A 77 12.75 -0.96 10.92
C ASN A 77 11.69 -0.13 10.17
N TYR A 78 10.82 -0.73 9.36
CA TYR A 78 9.84 -0.03 8.53
C TYR A 78 8.42 -0.52 8.81
N PRO A 79 7.40 0.38 8.77
CA PRO A 79 6.02 -0.05 8.87
C PRO A 79 5.66 -0.98 7.71
N LEU A 80 4.95 -2.06 8.03
CA LEU A 80 4.45 -3.01 7.05
C LEU A 80 2.93 -3.01 7.06
N TYR A 81 2.33 -3.17 5.89
CA TYR A 81 0.90 -3.37 5.79
C TYR A 81 0.54 -4.80 6.19
N PHE A 82 -0.64 -4.99 6.76
CA PHE A 82 -1.21 -6.30 6.99
C PHE A 82 -2.73 -6.30 6.81
N ASN A 83 -3.26 -7.49 6.54
CA ASN A 83 -4.68 -7.80 6.62
C ASN A 83 -4.91 -8.80 7.75
N LEU A 84 -6.04 -8.68 8.44
CA LEU A 84 -6.47 -9.58 9.50
C LEU A 84 -7.84 -10.17 9.16
N THR A 85 -7.88 -11.46 8.91
CA THR A 85 -9.08 -12.19 8.48
C THR A 85 -9.56 -13.12 9.59
N PHE A 86 -10.85 -13.06 9.89
CA PHE A 86 -11.51 -13.92 10.88
C PHE A 86 -12.21 -15.09 10.17
N LYS A 87 -11.50 -16.22 9.95
CA LYS A 87 -12.07 -17.37 9.25
C LYS A 87 -13.16 -18.02 10.10
N GLY A 88 -14.30 -18.33 9.49
CA GLY A 88 -15.47 -18.89 10.18
C GLY A 88 -16.40 -17.86 10.82
N SER A 89 -16.10 -16.56 10.72
CA SER A 89 -16.94 -15.47 11.22
C SER A 89 -17.64 -14.71 10.07
N SER A 90 -18.83 -14.17 10.34
CA SER A 90 -19.53 -13.24 9.45
C SER A 90 -19.05 -11.79 9.58
N LYS A 91 -18.14 -11.50 10.52
CA LYS A 91 -17.63 -10.13 10.75
C LYS A 91 -16.58 -9.75 9.71
N SER A 92 -16.57 -8.46 9.34
CA SER A 92 -15.63 -7.93 8.36
C SER A 92 -14.19 -8.06 8.84
N SER A 93 -13.32 -8.47 7.92
CA SER A 93 -11.88 -8.48 8.11
C SER A 93 -11.31 -7.06 8.15
N LEU A 94 -10.12 -6.91 8.75
CA LEU A 94 -9.39 -5.65 8.80
C LEU A 94 -8.40 -5.62 7.64
N TYR A 95 -8.47 -4.60 6.79
CA TYR A 95 -7.64 -4.51 5.58
C TYR A 95 -6.73 -3.29 5.62
N SER A 96 -5.50 -3.46 5.13
CA SER A 96 -4.52 -2.39 4.92
C SER A 96 -4.16 -1.61 6.19
N TYR A 97 -4.07 -2.30 7.32
CA TYR A 97 -3.54 -1.72 8.56
C TYR A 97 -2.02 -1.73 8.56
N LEU A 98 -1.39 -0.82 9.30
CA LEU A 98 0.07 -0.73 9.41
C LEU A 98 0.55 -1.26 10.75
N ILE A 99 1.65 -2.01 10.76
CA ILE A 99 2.31 -2.48 11.99
C ILE A 99 3.78 -2.05 11.99
N GLU A 100 4.28 -1.63 13.15
CA GLU A 100 5.66 -1.15 13.36
C GLU A 100 6.36 -1.90 14.49
N ASN A 101 7.69 -1.80 14.50
CA ASN A 101 8.53 -2.39 15.53
C ASN A 101 8.11 -1.91 16.93
N GLY A 102 7.91 -2.86 17.84
CA GLY A 102 7.50 -2.59 19.21
C GLY A 102 6.07 -2.08 19.40
N ASP A 103 5.19 -2.18 18.39
CA ASP A 103 3.75 -2.04 18.57
C ASP A 103 3.23 -3.15 19.53
N ASP A 104 2.31 -2.81 20.41
CA ASP A 104 1.60 -3.75 21.28
C ASP A 104 0.13 -3.36 21.32
N ILE A 105 -0.65 -3.94 20.40
CA ILE A 105 -2.00 -3.49 20.09
C ILE A 105 -2.99 -4.58 20.47
N ASN A 106 -3.99 -4.20 21.27
CA ASN A 106 -5.11 -5.04 21.66
C ASN A 106 -6.40 -4.57 20.94
N ILE A 107 -7.04 -5.50 20.25
CA ILE A 107 -8.31 -5.32 19.53
C ILE A 107 -9.47 -5.76 20.43
N ILE A 108 -10.37 -4.84 20.73
CA ILE A 108 -11.49 -5.10 21.64
C ILE A 108 -12.80 -4.73 20.95
N ASN A 109 -13.85 -5.51 21.19
CA ASN A 109 -15.20 -5.15 20.79
C ASN A 109 -15.84 -4.22 21.85
N ASN A 110 -16.38 -3.09 21.42
CA ASN A 110 -17.11 -2.14 22.24
C ASN A 110 -18.40 -1.72 21.54
N GLN A 111 -19.55 -2.18 22.03
CA GLN A 111 -20.88 -1.78 21.53
C GLN A 111 -20.98 -1.84 20.00
N ASP A 112 -20.64 -3.02 19.43
CA ASP A 112 -20.60 -3.31 17.99
C ASP A 112 -19.53 -2.57 17.17
N SER A 113 -18.66 -1.82 17.82
CA SER A 113 -17.49 -1.19 17.20
C SER A 113 -16.18 -1.84 17.66
N ILE A 114 -15.24 -2.00 16.74
CA ILE A 114 -13.88 -2.43 17.09
C ILE A 114 -13.09 -1.21 17.55
N ILE A 115 -12.46 -1.30 18.72
CA ILE A 115 -11.54 -0.29 19.26
C ILE A 115 -10.13 -0.86 19.40
N TYR A 116 -9.13 0.02 19.30
CA TYR A 116 -7.72 -0.36 19.37
C TYR A 116 -7.01 0.33 20.54
N ARG A 117 -6.42 -0.46 21.43
CA ARG A 117 -5.70 0.01 22.63
C ARG A 117 -4.26 -0.50 22.65
N GLY A 118 -3.43 0.10 23.50
CA GLY A 118 -2.02 -0.29 23.67
C GLY A 118 -1.06 0.59 22.88
N LYS A 119 0.23 0.24 22.92
CA LYS A 119 1.30 1.01 22.28
C LYS A 119 1.17 0.91 20.76
N GLY A 120 1.17 2.07 20.08
CA GLY A 120 1.01 2.13 18.62
C GLY A 120 -0.44 2.10 18.12
N SER A 121 -1.43 1.93 19.00
CA SER A 121 -2.84 1.82 18.58
C SER A 121 -3.43 3.10 18.00
N GLY A 122 -2.84 4.27 18.30
CA GLY A 122 -3.23 5.57 17.73
C GLY A 122 -3.30 5.54 16.20
N LYS A 123 -2.32 4.90 15.56
CA LYS A 123 -2.27 4.68 14.11
C LYS A 123 -3.48 3.89 13.58
N TRP A 124 -3.87 2.82 14.26
CA TRP A 124 -5.02 2.00 13.84
C TRP A 124 -6.35 2.73 14.04
N ASN A 125 -6.44 3.55 15.09
CA ASN A 125 -7.59 4.44 15.30
C ASN A 125 -7.69 5.48 14.16
N VAL A 126 -6.57 6.05 13.70
CA VAL A 126 -6.54 6.95 12.54
C VAL A 126 -6.96 6.21 11.26
N ILE A 127 -6.39 5.03 10.99
CA ILE A 127 -6.74 4.22 9.81
C ILE A 127 -8.24 3.89 9.81
N SER A 128 -8.81 3.45 10.93
CA SER A 128 -10.24 3.16 11.03
C SER A 128 -11.13 4.38 10.75
N ARG A 129 -10.74 5.57 11.25
CA ARG A 129 -11.45 6.83 10.95
C ARG A 129 -11.35 7.19 9.47
N LEU A 130 -10.18 7.02 8.85
CA LEU A 130 -9.97 7.23 7.41
C LEU A 130 -10.84 6.27 6.57
N THR A 131 -10.90 4.99 6.94
CA THR A 131 -11.74 3.99 6.27
C THR A 131 -13.23 4.29 6.43
N LYS A 132 -13.66 4.74 7.62
CA LYS A 132 -15.07 5.14 7.84
C LYS A 132 -15.42 6.35 6.97
N LEU A 133 -14.56 7.37 6.93
CA LEU A 133 -14.74 8.54 6.09
C LEU A 133 -14.82 8.15 4.60
N GLU A 134 -13.94 7.27 4.14
CA GLU A 134 -13.97 6.75 2.78
C GLU A 134 -15.30 6.07 2.45
N LYS A 135 -15.76 5.15 3.31
CA LYS A 135 -17.06 4.48 3.11
C LYS A 135 -18.21 5.49 2.99
N LEU A 136 -18.20 6.55 3.80
CA LEU A 136 -19.21 7.62 3.74
C LEU A 136 -19.11 8.42 2.44
N CYS A 137 -17.91 8.80 2.01
CA CYS A 137 -17.71 9.49 0.73
C CYS A 137 -18.19 8.63 -0.45
N LEU A 138 -17.87 7.34 -0.42
CA LEU A 138 -18.08 6.44 -1.56
C LEU A 138 -19.52 5.90 -1.64
N ALA A 139 -20.28 5.92 -0.53
CA ALA A 139 -21.68 5.47 -0.50
C ALA A 139 -22.59 6.24 -1.47
N GLY A 140 -22.24 7.50 -1.80
CA GLY A 140 -23.00 8.35 -2.71
C GLY A 140 -22.49 8.37 -4.16
N LEU A 141 -21.56 7.48 -4.54
CA LEU A 141 -21.00 7.51 -5.89
C LEU A 141 -22.03 7.08 -6.94
N PRO A 142 -22.14 7.82 -8.07
CA PRO A 142 -22.92 7.35 -9.20
C PRO A 142 -22.36 6.03 -9.74
N GLY A 143 -23.26 5.22 -10.31
CA GLY A 143 -22.94 3.91 -10.87
C GLY A 143 -21.81 3.96 -11.90
N GLN A 144 -20.92 2.97 -11.86
CA GLN A 144 -19.69 2.93 -12.67
C GLN A 144 -19.95 2.84 -14.17
N SER A 145 -21.12 2.36 -14.59
CA SER A 145 -21.47 2.11 -15.99
C SER A 145 -21.90 3.36 -16.76
N ASN A 146 -22.15 4.48 -16.10
CA ASN A 146 -22.63 5.68 -16.78
C ASN A 146 -21.49 6.69 -16.98
N ILE A 147 -20.93 6.71 -18.20
CA ILE A 147 -19.83 7.59 -18.60
C ILE A 147 -20.16 9.08 -18.35
N SER A 148 -21.43 9.49 -18.50
CA SER A 148 -21.85 10.88 -18.23
C SER A 148 -21.68 11.33 -16.77
N THR A 149 -21.52 10.37 -15.84
CA THR A 149 -21.37 10.66 -14.40
C THR A 149 -19.93 10.61 -13.90
N ILE A 150 -18.97 10.33 -14.78
CA ILE A 150 -17.58 10.09 -14.36
C ILE A 150 -16.89 11.34 -13.82
N GLN A 151 -17.18 12.51 -14.38
CA GLN A 151 -16.68 13.78 -13.85
C GLN A 151 -17.10 13.97 -12.38
N LYS A 152 -18.41 13.81 -12.11
CA LYS A 152 -18.94 13.92 -10.74
C LYS A 152 -18.31 12.88 -9.80
N ARG A 153 -18.08 11.66 -10.29
CA ARG A 153 -17.37 10.61 -9.53
C ARG A 153 -15.96 11.07 -9.14
N PHE A 154 -15.22 11.65 -10.08
CA PHE A 154 -13.85 12.13 -9.82
C PHE A 154 -13.83 13.30 -8.84
N GLU A 155 -14.77 14.24 -8.96
CA GLU A 155 -14.93 15.36 -8.02
C GLU A 155 -15.23 14.89 -6.59
N ILE A 156 -16.08 13.87 -6.42
CA ILE A 156 -16.37 13.28 -5.10
C ILE A 156 -15.12 12.62 -4.51
N ILE A 157 -14.36 11.88 -5.34
CA ILE A 157 -13.13 11.22 -4.89
C ILE A 157 -12.10 12.28 -4.43
N ASP A 158 -11.91 13.35 -5.19
CA ASP A 158 -10.98 14.43 -4.81
C ASP A 158 -11.37 15.12 -3.51
N SER A 159 -12.65 15.45 -3.37
CA SER A 159 -13.18 16.03 -2.14
C SER A 159 -12.93 15.10 -0.94
N CYS A 160 -13.10 13.79 -1.13
CA CYS A 160 -12.79 12.82 -0.10
C CYS A 160 -11.29 12.78 0.23
N VAL A 161 -10.41 12.80 -0.78
CA VAL A 161 -8.95 12.84 -0.60
C VAL A 161 -8.53 14.06 0.23
N ILE A 162 -9.06 15.25 -0.10
CA ILE A 162 -8.78 16.50 0.64
C ILE A 162 -9.21 16.35 2.11
N THR A 163 -10.41 15.81 2.35
CA THR A 163 -10.93 15.59 3.70
C THR A 163 -10.10 14.56 4.48
N GLN A 164 -9.67 13.48 3.82
CA GLN A 164 -8.79 12.47 4.40
C GLN A 164 -7.42 13.04 4.76
N LEU A 165 -6.84 13.90 3.93
CA LEU A 165 -5.57 14.58 4.22
C LEU A 165 -5.69 15.50 5.44
N SER A 166 -6.79 16.27 5.55
CA SER A 166 -7.06 17.10 6.72
C SER A 166 -7.19 16.26 8.01
N LEU A 167 -7.90 15.14 7.93
CA LEU A 167 -8.00 14.19 9.04
C LEU A 167 -6.62 13.59 9.42
N LEU A 168 -5.80 13.21 8.44
CA LEU A 168 -4.48 12.67 8.69
C LEU A 168 -3.57 13.71 9.37
N ASN A 169 -3.55 14.94 8.86
CA ASN A 169 -2.74 16.04 9.38
C ASN A 169 -3.12 16.40 10.82
N SER A 170 -4.42 16.50 11.12
CA SER A 170 -4.90 16.77 12.49
C SER A 170 -4.59 15.66 13.49
N ASN A 171 -4.22 14.46 13.03
CA ASN A 171 -3.85 13.33 13.88
C ASN A 171 -2.36 12.96 13.77
N ARG A 172 -1.51 13.87 13.26
CA ARG A 172 -0.07 13.64 13.06
C ARG A 172 0.66 13.16 14.32
N GLY A 173 0.28 13.67 15.50
CA GLY A 173 0.89 13.31 16.78
C GLY A 173 0.64 11.87 17.21
N SER A 174 -0.32 11.17 16.61
CA SER A 174 -0.62 9.76 16.88
C SER A 174 0.13 8.78 15.97
N LEU A 175 1.02 9.30 15.10
CA LEU A 175 1.66 8.57 14.03
C LEU A 175 3.18 8.75 14.08
N SER A 176 3.92 7.70 13.77
CA SER A 176 5.33 7.84 13.41
C SER A 176 5.46 8.57 12.07
N ASP A 177 6.64 9.12 11.81
CA ASP A 177 6.95 9.81 10.54
C ASP A 177 6.72 8.87 9.34
N LYS A 178 7.18 7.62 9.44
CA LYS A 178 7.05 6.62 8.39
C LYS A 178 5.60 6.22 8.15
N ALA A 179 4.83 5.97 9.22
CA ALA A 179 3.41 5.67 9.08
C ALA A 179 2.64 6.84 8.47
N PHE A 180 2.96 8.08 8.86
CA PHE A 180 2.36 9.27 8.27
C PHE A 180 2.66 9.40 6.77
N ILE A 181 3.93 9.22 6.36
CA ILE A 181 4.35 9.23 4.95
C ILE A 181 3.57 8.18 4.15
N LEU A 182 3.48 6.94 4.65
CA LEU A 182 2.77 5.86 3.96
C LEU A 182 1.27 6.11 3.84
N LEU A 183 0.62 6.55 4.91
CA LEU A 183 -0.81 6.89 4.88
C LEU A 183 -1.09 8.09 3.98
N ARG A 184 -0.24 9.12 3.99
CA ARG A 184 -0.36 10.27 3.11
C ARG A 184 -0.20 9.86 1.64
N SER A 185 0.78 9.01 1.36
CA SER A 185 1.02 8.41 0.05
C SER A 185 -0.23 7.70 -0.46
N ASP A 186 -0.82 6.82 0.35
CA ASP A 186 -2.01 6.06 -0.03
C ASP A 186 -3.24 6.94 -0.26
N ILE A 187 -3.45 7.97 0.59
CA ILE A 187 -4.55 8.92 0.41
C ILE A 187 -4.38 9.70 -0.90
N LEU A 188 -3.19 10.24 -1.17
CA LEU A 188 -2.92 10.96 -2.42
C LEU A 188 -3.06 10.04 -3.64
N SER A 189 -2.65 8.78 -3.52
CA SER A 189 -2.73 7.77 -4.58
C SER A 189 -4.16 7.55 -5.08
N LYS A 190 -5.17 7.71 -4.22
CA LYS A 190 -6.59 7.58 -4.61
C LYS A 190 -7.01 8.62 -5.66
N SER A 191 -6.40 9.80 -5.64
CA SER A 191 -6.67 10.84 -6.64
C SER A 191 -6.24 10.43 -8.05
N LEU A 192 -5.26 9.52 -8.18
CA LEU A 192 -4.87 8.94 -9.46
C LEU A 192 -5.58 7.62 -9.73
N LEU A 193 -5.75 6.76 -8.73
CA LEU A 193 -6.40 5.45 -8.91
C LEU A 193 -7.84 5.55 -9.43
N LYS A 194 -8.51 6.69 -9.29
CA LYS A 194 -9.81 6.90 -9.94
C LYS A 194 -9.75 6.76 -11.48
N THR A 195 -8.59 6.99 -12.11
CA THR A 195 -8.40 6.78 -13.55
C THR A 195 -8.29 5.30 -13.92
N TYR A 196 -8.05 4.40 -12.95
CA TYR A 196 -8.12 2.96 -13.14
C TYR A 196 -9.50 2.53 -13.68
N PHE A 197 -10.58 3.21 -13.28
CA PHE A 197 -11.94 2.94 -13.78
C PHE A 197 -12.14 3.30 -15.26
N LEU A 198 -11.18 3.96 -15.90
CA LEU A 198 -11.19 4.29 -17.33
C LEU A 198 -10.61 3.16 -18.19
N GLN A 199 -10.26 2.02 -17.60
CA GLN A 199 -9.80 0.83 -18.33
C GLN A 199 -10.96 0.17 -19.06
N THR A 200 -11.28 0.71 -20.23
CA THR A 200 -12.38 0.24 -21.09
C THR A 200 -11.87 -0.14 -22.47
N LYS A 201 -12.78 -0.54 -23.36
CA LYS A 201 -12.44 -0.78 -24.76
C LYS A 201 -11.94 0.51 -25.41
N ASP A 202 -11.02 0.39 -26.35
CA ASP A 202 -10.48 1.53 -27.13
C ASP A 202 -11.59 2.38 -27.78
N SER A 203 -12.74 1.78 -28.08
CA SER A 203 -13.92 2.45 -28.63
C SER A 203 -14.46 3.59 -27.75
N ASP A 204 -14.22 3.53 -26.44
CA ASP A 204 -14.80 4.45 -25.46
C ASP A 204 -13.86 5.62 -25.14
N LEU A 205 -12.60 5.58 -25.63
CA LEU A 205 -11.57 6.58 -25.34
C LEU A 205 -12.01 8.01 -25.69
N LYS A 206 -12.65 8.19 -26.85
CA LYS A 206 -13.17 9.50 -27.28
C LYS A 206 -14.21 10.06 -26.33
N ILE A 207 -15.12 9.21 -25.85
CA ILE A 207 -16.18 9.61 -24.93
C ILE A 207 -15.57 10.04 -23.58
N TYR A 208 -14.55 9.33 -23.10
CA TYR A 208 -13.85 9.71 -21.87
C TYR A 208 -13.13 11.04 -22.00
N VAL A 209 -12.42 11.29 -23.10
CA VAL A 209 -11.76 12.57 -23.34
C VAL A 209 -12.77 13.71 -23.39
N ASP A 210 -13.89 13.53 -24.08
CA ASP A 210 -14.93 14.56 -24.18
C ASP A 210 -15.50 14.91 -22.79
N VAL A 211 -15.79 13.91 -21.95
CA VAL A 211 -16.34 14.14 -20.60
C VAL A 211 -15.29 14.71 -19.64
N LEU A 212 -14.04 14.23 -19.70
CA LEU A 212 -12.97 14.68 -18.80
C LEU A 212 -12.32 15.99 -19.22
N SER A 213 -12.51 16.46 -20.46
CA SER A 213 -12.02 17.77 -20.92
C SER A 213 -12.49 18.94 -20.05
N LYS A 214 -13.64 18.80 -19.39
CA LYS A 214 -14.25 19.80 -18.50
C LYS A 214 -13.78 19.69 -17.06
N TYR A 215 -13.11 18.61 -16.69
CA TYR A 215 -12.74 18.29 -15.34
C TYR A 215 -11.34 18.83 -15.00
N LYS A 216 -11.30 19.97 -14.29
CA LYS A 216 -10.06 20.71 -14.00
C LYS A 216 -9.41 20.41 -12.64
N ASN A 217 -10.12 19.71 -11.74
CA ASN A 217 -9.66 19.50 -10.35
C ASN A 217 -8.48 18.54 -10.19
N HIS A 218 -8.09 17.80 -11.23
CA HIS A 218 -6.93 16.89 -11.17
C HIS A 218 -5.60 17.61 -10.94
N LEU A 219 -5.46 18.89 -11.34
CA LEU A 219 -4.17 19.59 -11.35
C LEU A 219 -3.59 19.86 -9.95
N ILE A 220 -4.43 20.11 -8.94
CA ILE A 220 -3.95 20.44 -7.59
C ILE A 220 -3.47 19.18 -6.86
N LEU A 221 -4.23 18.09 -6.94
CA LEU A 221 -3.84 16.83 -6.29
C LEU A 221 -2.70 16.14 -7.03
N ASP A 222 -2.64 16.24 -8.36
CA ASP A 222 -1.51 15.71 -9.13
C ASP A 222 -0.21 16.47 -8.81
N SER A 223 -0.23 17.81 -8.78
CA SER A 223 0.94 18.59 -8.37
C SER A 223 1.38 18.30 -6.93
N THR A 224 0.43 18.11 -6.01
CA THR A 224 0.71 17.72 -4.62
C THR A 224 1.39 16.36 -4.56
N LEU A 225 0.88 15.37 -5.30
CA LEU A 225 1.48 14.05 -5.36
C LEU A 225 2.86 14.07 -6.03
N ASN A 226 3.05 14.85 -7.09
CA ASN A 226 4.33 15.02 -7.76
C ASN A 226 5.39 15.58 -6.83
N SER A 227 5.06 16.65 -6.12
CA SER A 227 5.95 17.21 -5.09
C SER A 227 6.31 16.14 -4.06
N PHE A 228 5.31 15.42 -3.55
CA PHE A 228 5.50 14.40 -2.52
C PHE A 228 6.36 13.21 -2.97
N VAL A 229 6.21 12.75 -4.22
CA VAL A 229 7.05 11.68 -4.77
C VAL A 229 8.48 12.18 -5.03
N ASN A 230 8.64 13.42 -5.47
CA ASN A 230 9.94 14.04 -5.74
C ASN A 230 10.74 14.35 -4.48
N GLU A 231 10.10 14.42 -3.31
CA GLU A 231 10.79 14.46 -2.01
C GLU A 231 11.60 13.17 -1.72
N ASN A 232 11.45 12.13 -2.54
CA ASN A 232 12.26 10.90 -2.55
C ASN A 232 12.32 10.18 -1.18
N HIS A 233 11.16 10.10 -0.52
CA HIS A 233 11.01 9.35 0.72
C HIS A 233 11.33 7.86 0.48
N ASN A 234 12.35 7.35 1.17
CA ASN A 234 12.80 5.95 1.04
C ASN A 234 11.72 4.91 1.38
N ASP A 235 10.71 5.33 2.16
CA ASP A 235 9.61 4.49 2.63
C ASP A 235 8.54 4.26 1.55
N LEU A 236 8.48 5.06 0.48
CA LEU A 236 7.40 4.97 -0.54
C LEU A 236 7.33 3.61 -1.25
N LYS A 237 8.44 2.86 -1.28
CA LYS A 237 8.45 1.47 -1.76
C LYS A 237 7.53 0.55 -0.93
N TYR A 238 7.16 0.92 0.29
CA TYR A 238 6.23 0.15 1.12
C TYR A 238 4.77 0.61 0.99
N SER A 239 4.48 1.72 0.29
CA SER A 239 3.10 2.24 0.13
C SER A 239 2.20 1.21 -0.54
N TRP A 240 0.94 1.14 -0.09
CA TRP A 240 -0.07 0.26 -0.66
C TRP A 240 -0.59 0.79 -1.99
N GLY A 241 -0.98 2.07 -2.04
CA GLY A 241 -1.68 2.65 -3.18
C GLY A 241 -0.77 3.25 -4.27
N LEU A 242 0.46 3.62 -3.94
CA LEU A 242 1.28 4.47 -4.83
C LEU A 242 1.67 3.79 -6.13
N THR A 243 2.06 2.53 -6.08
CA THR A 243 2.51 1.80 -7.27
C THR A 243 1.41 1.70 -8.33
N PRO A 244 0.21 1.16 -8.03
CA PRO A 244 -0.87 1.13 -9.02
C PRO A 244 -1.36 2.55 -9.42
N ALA A 245 -1.24 3.55 -8.54
CA ALA A 245 -1.56 4.94 -8.86
C ALA A 245 -0.64 5.53 -9.94
N LEU A 246 0.68 5.35 -9.80
CA LEU A 246 1.65 5.87 -10.76
C LEU A 246 1.54 5.17 -12.13
N LEU A 247 1.20 3.88 -12.15
CA LEU A 247 0.88 3.16 -13.39
C LEU A 247 -0.42 3.69 -14.02
N SER A 248 -1.46 3.91 -13.22
CA SER A 248 -2.74 4.47 -13.68
C SER A 248 -2.59 5.89 -14.26
N ARG A 249 -1.64 6.67 -13.72
CA ARG A 249 -1.28 7.96 -14.30
C ARG A 249 -0.65 7.83 -15.67
N TYR A 250 0.33 6.93 -15.83
CA TYR A 250 0.91 6.68 -17.16
C TYR A 250 -0.19 6.31 -18.17
N TYR A 251 -1.09 5.41 -17.80
CA TYR A 251 -2.21 5.02 -18.66
C TYR A 251 -3.09 6.22 -19.04
N TYR A 252 -3.40 7.09 -18.08
CA TYR A 252 -4.19 8.29 -18.36
C TYR A 252 -3.44 9.29 -19.26
N ASP A 253 -2.24 9.69 -18.87
CA ASP A 253 -1.48 10.78 -19.52
C ASP A 253 -0.92 10.35 -20.88
N SER A 254 -0.46 9.10 -21.01
CA SER A 254 0.28 8.63 -22.19
C SER A 254 -0.56 7.79 -23.15
N CYS A 255 -1.70 7.24 -22.69
CA CYS A 255 -2.59 6.41 -23.50
C CYS A 255 -3.92 7.12 -23.75
N ILE A 256 -4.69 7.42 -22.70
CA ILE A 256 -6.04 8.02 -22.85
C ILE A 256 -5.95 9.43 -23.45
N ALA A 257 -5.21 10.33 -22.83
CA ALA A 257 -5.15 11.74 -23.24
C ALA A 257 -4.57 11.93 -24.65
N LEU A 258 -3.75 10.98 -25.11
CA LEU A 258 -3.08 11.01 -26.41
C LEU A 258 -3.71 10.08 -27.45
N TYR A 259 -4.81 9.39 -27.12
CA TYR A 259 -5.44 8.39 -28.00
C TYR A 259 -4.47 7.31 -28.51
N LYS A 260 -3.61 6.81 -27.62
CA LYS A 260 -2.64 5.75 -27.91
C LYS A 260 -2.98 4.49 -27.13
N PRO A 261 -2.79 3.29 -27.71
CA PRO A 261 -2.89 2.05 -26.96
C PRO A 261 -1.79 1.99 -25.89
N PHE A 262 -2.05 1.24 -24.82
CA PHE A 262 -1.04 0.94 -23.82
C PHE A 262 0.04 0.02 -24.40
N SER A 263 1.30 0.29 -24.06
CA SER A 263 2.42 -0.61 -24.34
C SER A 263 3.26 -0.78 -23.08
N THR A 264 3.54 -2.04 -22.74
CA THR A 264 4.36 -2.40 -21.56
C THR A 264 5.75 -1.80 -21.69
N ARG A 265 6.37 -1.88 -22.88
CA ARG A 265 7.70 -1.32 -23.12
C ARG A 265 7.72 0.20 -22.95
N ALA A 266 6.71 0.90 -23.45
CA ALA A 266 6.63 2.34 -23.32
C ALA A 266 6.40 2.77 -21.86
N CYS A 267 5.57 2.04 -21.12
CA CYS A 267 5.38 2.24 -19.68
C CYS A 267 6.69 1.99 -18.91
N TYR A 268 7.38 0.89 -19.20
CA TYR A 268 8.67 0.56 -18.61
C TYR A 268 9.69 1.69 -18.79
N ASN A 269 9.87 2.17 -20.03
CA ASN A 269 10.79 3.27 -20.34
C ASN A 269 10.40 4.56 -19.60
N TYR A 270 9.10 4.86 -19.51
CA TYR A 270 8.60 5.99 -18.73
C TYR A 270 8.97 5.85 -17.25
N LEU A 271 8.76 4.68 -16.64
CA LEU A 271 9.08 4.44 -15.23
C LEU A 271 10.59 4.55 -14.96
N VAL A 272 11.42 3.98 -15.84
CA VAL A 272 12.89 4.02 -15.72
C VAL A 272 13.43 5.45 -15.81
N LYS A 273 12.83 6.27 -16.69
CA LYS A 273 13.22 7.66 -16.91
C LYS A 273 12.82 8.59 -15.76
N ASN A 274 11.62 8.42 -15.21
CA ASN A 274 11.01 9.39 -14.30
C ASN A 274 11.16 9.05 -12.81
N TYR A 275 11.53 7.81 -12.47
CA TYR A 275 11.68 7.39 -11.07
C TYR A 275 13.06 6.79 -10.83
N HIS A 276 13.51 6.81 -9.58
CA HIS A 276 14.84 6.31 -9.19
C HIS A 276 14.76 5.46 -7.91
N GLY A 277 15.89 4.83 -7.59
CA GLY A 277 16.06 4.06 -6.34
C GLY A 277 15.05 2.93 -6.17
N ALA A 278 14.72 2.65 -4.91
CA ALA A 278 13.87 1.52 -4.55
C ALA A 278 12.40 1.66 -5.00
N LEU A 279 11.92 2.90 -5.19
CA LEU A 279 10.60 3.14 -5.76
C LEU A 279 10.55 2.72 -7.23
N ARG A 280 11.56 3.08 -8.04
CA ARG A 280 11.69 2.58 -9.42
C ARG A 280 11.72 1.06 -9.45
N GLU A 281 12.55 0.44 -8.61
CA GLU A 281 12.65 -1.03 -8.56
C GLU A 281 11.30 -1.69 -8.28
N LYS A 282 10.51 -1.15 -7.35
CA LYS A 282 9.14 -1.61 -7.10
C LYS A 282 8.23 -1.41 -8.30
N LEU A 283 8.22 -0.22 -8.90
CA LEU A 283 7.36 0.12 -10.04
C LEU A 283 7.60 -0.81 -11.23
N VAL A 284 8.86 -1.06 -11.59
CA VAL A 284 9.20 -1.96 -12.70
C VAL A 284 8.89 -3.40 -12.36
N THR A 285 9.14 -3.84 -11.13
CA THR A 285 8.82 -5.21 -10.70
C THR A 285 7.31 -5.42 -10.72
N TYR A 286 6.53 -4.45 -10.26
CA TYR A 286 5.07 -4.49 -10.29
C TYR A 286 4.55 -4.55 -11.74
N LEU A 287 5.02 -3.66 -12.62
CA LEU A 287 4.65 -3.69 -14.04
C LEU A 287 4.92 -5.05 -14.68
N LEU A 288 6.09 -5.64 -14.42
CA LEU A 288 6.51 -6.92 -15.02
C LEU A 288 5.90 -8.16 -14.33
N LEU A 289 5.42 -8.01 -13.09
CA LEU A 289 4.64 -9.02 -12.37
C LEU A 289 3.21 -9.11 -12.92
N ASP A 290 2.66 -7.96 -13.30
CA ASP A 290 1.22 -7.73 -13.40
C ASP A 290 0.73 -7.32 -14.81
N TYR A 291 1.60 -7.30 -15.81
CA TYR A 291 1.26 -6.83 -17.17
C TYR A 291 0.05 -7.56 -17.80
N LYS A 292 -0.24 -8.79 -17.35
CA LYS A 292 -1.34 -9.62 -17.86
C LYS A 292 -2.72 -9.26 -17.30
N ILE A 293 -2.81 -8.65 -16.11
CA ILE A 293 -4.10 -8.48 -15.41
C ILE A 293 -4.65 -7.06 -15.60
N ILE A 294 -3.78 -6.04 -15.62
CA ILE A 294 -4.28 -4.67 -15.53
C ILE A 294 -4.70 -4.06 -16.89
N TYR A 295 -3.95 -4.28 -17.98
CA TYR A 295 -4.14 -3.44 -19.18
C TYR A 295 -4.28 -4.20 -20.51
N SER A 296 -4.12 -5.53 -20.55
CA SER A 296 -4.20 -6.24 -21.83
C SER A 296 -4.63 -7.70 -21.71
N TYR A 297 -5.94 -7.93 -21.54
CA TYR A 297 -6.54 -9.25 -21.82
C TYR A 297 -6.42 -9.67 -23.31
N ARG A 298 -5.77 -8.87 -24.16
CA ARG A 298 -5.82 -9.02 -25.63
C ARG A 298 -4.47 -9.15 -26.32
N TRP A 299 -3.33 -8.90 -25.67
CA TRP A 299 -2.02 -8.92 -26.33
C TRP A 299 -0.92 -9.40 -25.38
N VAL A 300 -0.33 -10.56 -25.68
CA VAL A 300 0.89 -11.02 -25.00
C VAL A 300 2.06 -10.25 -25.62
N GLU A 301 2.42 -9.11 -25.05
CA GLU A 301 3.67 -8.44 -25.41
C GLU A 301 4.87 -9.25 -24.90
N ASP A 302 5.91 -9.40 -25.73
CA ASP A 302 7.20 -9.90 -25.28
C ASP A 302 7.93 -8.83 -24.44
N VAL A 303 7.97 -9.06 -23.14
CA VAL A 303 8.62 -8.20 -22.15
C VAL A 303 10.04 -8.66 -21.80
N SER A 304 10.60 -9.65 -22.51
CA SER A 304 11.91 -10.24 -22.21
C SER A 304 13.02 -9.20 -22.12
N SER A 305 13.10 -8.29 -23.09
CA SER A 305 14.11 -7.21 -23.08
C SER A 305 13.98 -6.27 -21.87
N CYS A 306 12.77 -6.02 -21.37
CA CYS A 306 12.55 -5.21 -20.17
C CYS A 306 13.00 -5.96 -18.91
N ILE A 307 12.76 -7.28 -18.85
CA ILE A 307 13.24 -8.14 -17.75
C ILE A 307 14.77 -8.18 -17.74
N ASP A 308 15.39 -8.41 -18.90
CA ASP A 308 16.85 -8.52 -19.04
C ASP A 308 17.53 -7.19 -18.64
N ASP A 309 16.96 -6.04 -19.01
CA ASP A 309 17.42 -4.73 -18.54
C ASP A 309 17.22 -4.53 -17.03
N ALA A 310 16.02 -4.83 -16.50
CA ALA A 310 15.69 -4.63 -15.08
C ALA A 310 16.60 -5.42 -14.13
N ILE A 311 16.94 -6.66 -14.48
CA ILE A 311 17.81 -7.54 -13.68
C ILE A 311 19.20 -6.91 -13.43
N ASN A 312 19.68 -6.06 -14.33
CA ASN A 312 21.00 -5.45 -14.24
C ASN A 312 21.07 -4.33 -13.20
N TYR A 313 19.96 -3.63 -12.93
CA TYR A 313 19.97 -2.51 -11.97
C TYR A 313 19.14 -2.73 -10.71
N VAL A 314 18.21 -3.69 -10.66
CA VAL A 314 17.42 -3.98 -9.46
C VAL A 314 18.32 -4.54 -8.36
N LYS A 315 18.37 -3.86 -7.22
CA LYS A 315 19.21 -4.24 -6.07
C LYS A 315 18.45 -5.05 -5.03
N ASN A 316 17.14 -4.85 -4.90
CA ASN A 316 16.31 -5.63 -4.00
C ASN A 316 16.34 -7.13 -4.39
N LYS A 317 16.79 -7.98 -3.48
CA LYS A 317 16.96 -9.42 -3.72
C LYS A 317 15.64 -10.12 -4.04
N ASP A 318 14.56 -9.82 -3.33
CA ASP A 318 13.25 -10.43 -3.54
C ASP A 318 12.71 -10.08 -4.94
N PHE A 319 12.86 -8.80 -5.34
CA PHE A 319 12.47 -8.35 -6.69
C PHE A 319 13.36 -8.95 -7.79
N LYS A 320 14.67 -8.97 -7.59
CA LYS A 320 15.62 -9.55 -8.55
C LYS A 320 15.38 -11.05 -8.75
N ASN A 321 15.17 -11.79 -7.66
CA ASN A 321 14.86 -13.23 -7.71
C ASN A 321 13.55 -13.48 -8.47
N TYR A 322 12.52 -12.66 -8.22
CA TYR A 322 11.26 -12.74 -8.96
C TYR A 322 11.47 -12.53 -10.47
N LEU A 323 12.20 -11.48 -10.85
CA LEU A 323 12.50 -11.17 -12.25
C LEU A 323 13.32 -12.28 -12.92
N HIS A 324 14.30 -12.86 -12.23
CA HIS A 324 15.06 -14.01 -12.74
C HIS A 324 14.17 -15.24 -12.97
N ASN A 325 13.26 -15.57 -12.05
CA ASN A 325 12.35 -16.70 -12.20
C ASN A 325 11.38 -16.48 -13.36
N LYS A 326 10.90 -15.25 -13.57
CA LYS A 326 10.10 -14.90 -14.74
C LYS A 326 10.88 -14.99 -16.05
N GLY A 327 12.12 -14.50 -16.08
CA GLY A 327 13.01 -14.59 -17.24
C GLY A 327 13.39 -16.03 -17.61
N ARG A 328 13.32 -16.97 -16.67
CA ARG A 328 13.57 -18.41 -16.88
C ARG A 328 12.35 -19.21 -17.33
N ASN A 329 11.14 -18.73 -17.06
CA ASN A 329 9.90 -19.31 -17.59
C ASN A 329 9.64 -18.89 -19.06
N LYS A 330 10.68 -18.45 -19.79
CA LYS A 330 10.72 -18.53 -21.25
C LYS A 330 10.64 -20.02 -21.59
N VAL A 331 9.66 -20.44 -22.41
CA VAL A 331 9.30 -21.84 -22.77
C VAL A 331 8.15 -22.41 -21.94
N ILE A 332 6.90 -22.15 -22.36
CA ILE A 332 6.04 -23.12 -23.07
C ILE A 332 5.31 -22.36 -24.19
#